data_AF-E4Z0R2-F1
#
_entry.id   AF-E4Z0R2-F1
#
_cell.length_a   1.000
_cell.length_b   1.000
_cell.length_c   1.000
_cell.angle_alpha   90.00
_cell.angle_beta   90.00
_cell.angle_gamma   90.00
#
_symmetry.space_group_name_H-M   'P 1'
#
loop_
_entity.id
_entity.type
_entity.pdbx_description
1 polymer ?
#
loop_
_entity_poly.entity_id
_entity_poly.type
_entity_poly.pdbx_seq_one_letter_code
_entity_poly.pdbx_strand_id
1 'polypeptide(L)'
;TSCKKDFEKLSQSAASLADATQFDRSEGNQKLLKALQAFSGEMKVVGETVCSPDNWIPLSEGLLEYRGLLHAMPQLLSTNTSVMGRLDEMRKAQISQKVSSEQLNEAKRRTDNLSYAVKAEIQYFDDERVKDTTSLIANFLKLQIASHQKAVASLQGALQSMVDIYGHDVGDDLARGSEGAFHALSQFDAKRAIDQVGILWELIFRSVAVCRQMTQMSLFFSQIPNPSIDFLKREIEIKREKSADAQKLEGN
;
A
#
# COMPACT_ATOMS: atom_id res chain seq x y z
N THR A 1 -10.51 0.91 -18.32
CA THR A 1 -9.07 1.05 -18.60
C THR A 1 -8.84 1.13 -20.11
N SER A 2 -8.09 2.13 -20.64
CA SER A 2 -7.82 2.16 -22.09
C SER A 2 -6.88 1.03 -22.52
N CYS A 3 -5.97 0.59 -21.63
CA CYS A 3 -5.03 -0.52 -21.86
C CYS A 3 -5.67 -1.75 -22.54
N LYS A 4 -6.68 -2.37 -21.90
CA LYS A 4 -7.36 -3.55 -22.46
C LYS A 4 -8.02 -3.24 -23.81
N LYS A 5 -8.66 -2.07 -23.94
CA LYS A 5 -9.29 -1.62 -25.19
C LYS A 5 -8.27 -1.42 -26.31
N ASP A 6 -7.07 -0.98 -25.99
CA ASP A 6 -6.01 -0.72 -26.96
C ASP A 6 -5.46 -2.04 -27.53
N PHE A 7 -5.24 -3.06 -26.66
CA PHE A 7 -4.90 -4.42 -27.09
C PHE A 7 -6.04 -5.13 -27.84
N GLU A 8 -7.29 -4.96 -27.40
CA GLU A 8 -8.46 -5.48 -28.12
C GLU A 8 -8.60 -4.87 -29.52
N LYS A 9 -8.39 -3.55 -29.66
CA LYS A 9 -8.39 -2.89 -30.97
C LYS A 9 -7.29 -3.43 -31.87
N LEU A 10 -6.07 -3.58 -31.34
CA LEU A 10 -4.94 -4.13 -32.10
C LEU A 10 -5.23 -5.57 -32.58
N SER A 11 -5.75 -6.41 -31.67
CA SER A 11 -6.20 -7.77 -31.97
C SER A 11 -7.28 -7.77 -33.07
N GLN A 12 -8.26 -6.88 -32.97
CA GLN A 12 -9.36 -6.78 -33.93
C GLN A 12 -8.89 -6.26 -35.30
N SER A 13 -7.98 -5.29 -35.35
CA SER A 13 -7.39 -4.81 -36.61
C SER A 13 -6.63 -5.92 -37.33
N ALA A 14 -5.86 -6.74 -36.59
CA ALA A 14 -5.17 -7.90 -37.17
C ALA A 14 -6.15 -8.97 -37.67
N ALA A 15 -7.24 -9.23 -36.94
CA ALA A 15 -8.30 -10.15 -37.37
C ALA A 15 -9.00 -9.64 -38.65
N SER A 16 -9.33 -8.35 -38.72
CA SER A 16 -9.93 -7.76 -39.92
C SER A 16 -9.00 -7.83 -41.14
N LEU A 17 -7.68 -7.67 -40.93
CA LEU A 17 -6.70 -7.86 -41.99
C LEU A 17 -6.62 -9.33 -42.43
N ALA A 18 -6.69 -10.26 -41.48
CA ALA A 18 -6.78 -11.70 -41.77
C ALA A 18 -8.02 -11.99 -42.63
N ASP A 19 -9.20 -11.47 -42.26
CA ASP A 19 -10.43 -11.65 -43.03
C ASP A 19 -10.33 -11.05 -44.43
N ALA A 20 -9.76 -9.84 -44.53
CA ALA A 20 -9.56 -9.17 -45.81
C ALA A 20 -8.59 -9.89 -46.74
N THR A 21 -7.71 -10.75 -46.22
CA THR A 21 -6.75 -11.51 -47.04
C THR A 21 -7.30 -12.85 -47.51
N GLN A 22 -8.44 -13.34 -47.01
CA GLN A 22 -8.97 -14.68 -47.32
C GLN A 22 -9.32 -14.93 -48.80
N PHE A 23 -9.44 -13.88 -49.63
CA PHE A 23 -9.80 -14.02 -51.03
C PHE A 23 -8.69 -14.65 -51.88
N ASP A 24 -7.42 -14.52 -51.49
CA ASP A 24 -6.28 -15.13 -52.18
C ASP A 24 -5.92 -16.48 -51.53
N ARG A 25 -5.85 -17.54 -52.33
CA ARG A 25 -5.52 -18.90 -51.85
C ARG A 25 -4.06 -19.29 -52.07
N SER A 26 -3.21 -18.36 -52.51
CA SER A 26 -1.77 -18.59 -52.64
C SER A 26 -1.15 -19.08 -51.33
N GLU A 27 -0.11 -19.92 -51.43
CA GLU A 27 0.55 -20.51 -50.26
C GLU A 27 1.10 -19.41 -49.31
N GLY A 28 1.69 -18.36 -49.87
CA GLY A 28 2.20 -17.23 -49.10
C GLY A 28 1.09 -16.49 -48.36
N ASN A 29 -0.08 -16.33 -48.97
CA ASN A 29 -1.22 -15.67 -48.34
C ASN A 29 -1.88 -16.55 -47.25
N GLN A 30 -1.90 -17.87 -47.42
CA GLN A 30 -2.35 -18.79 -46.35
C GLN A 30 -1.40 -18.77 -45.13
N LYS A 31 -0.09 -18.62 -45.36
CA LYS A 31 0.90 -18.42 -44.28
C LYS A 31 0.64 -17.11 -43.54
N LEU A 32 0.41 -16.01 -44.27
CA LEU A 32 0.07 -14.70 -43.71
C LEU A 32 -1.22 -14.74 -42.88
N LEU A 33 -2.26 -15.39 -43.39
CA LEU A 33 -3.53 -15.55 -42.70
C LEU A 33 -3.33 -16.22 -41.33
N LYS A 34 -2.58 -17.33 -41.29
CA LYS A 34 -2.28 -18.05 -40.04
C LYS A 34 -1.47 -17.20 -39.05
N ALA A 35 -0.48 -16.44 -39.55
CA ALA A 35 0.34 -15.57 -38.71
C ALA A 35 -0.47 -14.42 -38.09
N LEU A 36 -1.36 -13.79 -38.87
CA LEU A 36 -2.25 -12.73 -38.39
C LEU A 36 -3.27 -13.25 -37.36
N GLN A 37 -3.79 -14.45 -37.56
CA GLN A 37 -4.68 -15.11 -36.60
C GLN A 37 -3.96 -15.43 -35.29
N ALA A 38 -2.74 -15.97 -35.36
CA ALA A 38 -1.92 -16.25 -34.17
C ALA A 38 -1.60 -14.95 -33.40
N PHE A 39 -1.17 -13.90 -34.10
CA PHE A 39 -0.93 -12.59 -33.50
C PHE A 39 -2.18 -12.00 -32.83
N SER A 40 -3.32 -12.03 -33.53
CA SER A 40 -4.58 -11.49 -33.02
C SER A 40 -5.01 -12.19 -31.72
N GLY A 41 -4.92 -13.52 -31.68
CA GLY A 41 -5.25 -14.32 -30.49
C GLY A 41 -4.37 -13.96 -29.28
N GLU A 42 -3.05 -13.92 -29.48
CA GLU A 42 -2.10 -13.66 -28.40
C GLU A 42 -2.17 -12.21 -27.89
N MET A 43 -2.41 -11.21 -28.76
CA MET A 43 -2.57 -9.81 -28.33
C MET A 43 -3.77 -9.64 -27.38
N LYS A 44 -4.84 -10.41 -27.59
CA LYS A 44 -5.99 -10.41 -26.68
C LYS A 44 -5.62 -10.95 -25.30
N VAL A 45 -4.89 -12.08 -25.26
CA VAL A 45 -4.43 -12.71 -24.02
C VAL A 45 -3.47 -11.81 -23.25
N VAL A 46 -2.57 -11.12 -23.96
CA VAL A 46 -1.66 -10.12 -23.37
C VAL A 46 -2.45 -8.98 -22.73
N GLY A 47 -3.43 -8.43 -23.44
CA GLY A 47 -4.29 -7.36 -22.91
C GLY A 47 -5.09 -7.80 -21.67
N GLU A 48 -5.60 -9.03 -21.65
CA GLU A 48 -6.30 -9.60 -20.49
C GLU A 48 -5.38 -9.83 -19.30
N THR A 49 -4.13 -10.22 -19.55
CA THR A 49 -3.17 -10.58 -18.50
C THR A 49 -2.51 -9.35 -17.87
N VAL A 50 -2.00 -8.42 -18.69
CA VAL A 50 -1.27 -7.22 -18.23
C VAL A 50 -2.22 -6.17 -17.67
N CYS A 51 -3.36 -5.97 -18.35
CA CYS A 51 -4.31 -4.95 -17.94
C CYS A 51 -5.34 -5.47 -16.92
N SER A 52 -5.14 -6.66 -16.33
CA SER A 52 -6.07 -7.20 -15.33
C SER A 52 -6.12 -6.31 -14.09
N PRO A 53 -7.32 -5.89 -13.64
CA PRO A 53 -7.47 -5.14 -12.40
C PRO A 53 -7.06 -5.97 -11.17
N ASP A 54 -7.11 -7.31 -11.27
CA ASP A 54 -6.87 -8.21 -10.13
C ASP A 54 -5.48 -8.05 -9.52
N ASN A 55 -4.48 -7.67 -10.34
CA ASN A 55 -3.13 -7.44 -9.87
C ASN A 55 -3.00 -6.16 -9.01
N TRP A 56 -3.98 -5.25 -9.12
CA TRP A 56 -4.01 -3.96 -8.42
C TRP A 56 -4.94 -3.96 -7.20
N ILE A 57 -5.91 -4.88 -7.15
CA ILE A 57 -6.91 -4.96 -6.07
C ILE A 57 -6.24 -5.07 -4.68
N PRO A 58 -5.31 -6.00 -4.42
CA PRO A 58 -4.75 -6.16 -3.07
C PRO A 58 -4.05 -4.89 -2.55
N LEU A 59 -3.31 -4.21 -3.42
CA LEU A 59 -2.66 -2.94 -3.08
C LEU A 59 -3.70 -1.84 -2.83
N SER A 60 -4.73 -1.76 -3.67
CA SER A 60 -5.78 -0.75 -3.57
C SER A 60 -6.61 -0.90 -2.30
N GLU A 61 -6.96 -2.14 -1.95
CA GLU A 61 -7.71 -2.47 -0.73
C GLU A 61 -6.89 -2.14 0.53
N GLY A 62 -5.61 -2.55 0.57
CA GLY A 62 -4.73 -2.23 1.69
C GLY A 62 -4.56 -0.72 1.87
N LEU A 63 -4.38 0.04 0.79
CA LEU A 63 -4.28 1.51 0.88
C LEU A 63 -5.60 2.16 1.28
N LEU A 64 -6.75 1.59 0.90
CA LEU A 64 -8.07 2.09 1.30
C LEU A 64 -8.32 1.87 2.80
N GLU A 65 -7.87 0.75 3.35
CA GLU A 65 -7.89 0.48 4.79
C GLU A 65 -7.07 1.52 5.56
N TYR A 66 -5.81 1.74 5.15
CA TYR A 66 -4.95 2.75 5.77
C TYR A 66 -5.50 4.17 5.62
N ARG A 67 -6.18 4.50 4.52
CA ARG A 67 -6.91 5.77 4.38
C ARG A 67 -7.99 5.91 5.45
N GLY A 68 -8.72 4.84 5.76
CA GLY A 68 -9.73 4.82 6.83
C GLY A 68 -9.10 5.06 8.21
N LEU A 69 -8.04 4.34 8.54
CA LEU A 69 -7.31 4.50 9.80
C LEU A 69 -6.77 5.92 9.96
N LEU A 70 -6.15 6.47 8.92
CA LEU A 70 -5.61 7.83 8.91
C LEU A 70 -6.70 8.90 9.02
N HIS A 71 -7.93 8.63 8.56
CA HIS A 71 -9.04 9.56 8.69
C HIS A 71 -9.46 9.76 10.15
N ALA A 72 -9.30 8.74 11.00
CA ALA A 72 -9.64 8.80 12.43
C ALA A 72 -8.57 9.51 13.28
N MET A 73 -7.31 9.50 12.86
CA MET A 73 -6.17 10.00 13.64
C MET A 73 -6.29 11.49 14.05
N PRO A 74 -6.68 12.43 13.17
CA PRO A 74 -6.86 13.83 13.56
C PRO A 74 -7.85 14.01 14.71
N GLN A 75 -8.94 13.25 14.72
CA GLN A 75 -9.96 13.32 15.77
C GLN A 75 -9.43 12.78 17.10
N LEU A 76 -8.69 11.66 17.07
CA LEU A 76 -8.03 11.09 18.26
C LEU A 76 -7.07 12.11 18.90
N LEU A 77 -6.23 12.74 18.08
CA LEU A 77 -5.25 13.74 18.52
C LEU A 77 -5.91 15.03 19.03
N SER A 78 -6.94 15.51 18.33
CA SER A 78 -7.73 16.68 18.75
C SER A 78 -8.42 16.45 20.10
N THR A 79 -8.93 15.24 20.32
CA THR A 79 -9.55 14.86 21.60
C THR A 79 -8.52 14.87 22.73
N ASN A 80 -7.36 14.26 22.54
CA ASN A 80 -6.29 14.26 23.54
C ASN A 80 -5.81 15.68 23.87
N THR A 81 -5.60 16.52 22.84
CA THR A 81 -5.21 17.93 23.01
C THR A 81 -6.26 18.72 23.78
N SER A 82 -7.55 18.50 23.49
CA SER A 82 -8.65 19.17 24.19
C SER A 82 -8.72 18.78 25.67
N VAL A 83 -8.48 17.51 25.99
CA VAL A 83 -8.46 17.01 27.38
C VAL A 83 -7.24 17.57 28.14
N MET A 84 -6.08 17.68 27.51
CA MET A 84 -4.91 18.34 28.08
C MET A 84 -5.17 19.83 28.37
N GLY A 85 -5.81 20.55 27.44
CA GLY A 85 -6.19 21.95 27.65
C GLY A 85 -7.12 22.15 28.85
N ARG A 86 -8.12 21.28 29.01
CA ARG A 86 -9.02 21.29 30.18
C ARG A 86 -8.29 21.03 31.49
N LEU A 87 -7.30 20.13 31.50
CA LEU A 87 -6.47 19.89 32.69
C LEU A 87 -5.70 21.15 33.08
N ASP A 88 -5.16 21.89 32.13
CA ASP A 88 -4.45 23.14 32.40
C ASP A 88 -5.38 24.25 32.90
N GLU A 89 -6.61 24.32 32.40
CA GLU A 89 -7.66 25.20 32.94
C GLU A 89 -8.01 24.83 34.39
N MET A 90 -8.16 23.54 34.70
CA MET A 90 -8.42 23.08 36.07
C MET A 90 -7.25 23.39 37.01
N ARG A 91 -6.00 23.26 36.56
CA ARG A 91 -4.81 23.67 37.33
C ARG A 91 -4.86 25.16 37.67
N LYS A 92 -5.21 26.02 36.71
CA LYS A 92 -5.38 27.47 36.95
C LYS A 92 -6.53 27.76 37.92
N ALA A 93 -7.65 27.05 37.78
CA ALA A 93 -8.82 27.23 38.65
C ALA A 93 -8.58 26.77 40.10
N GLN A 94 -7.69 25.79 40.32
CA GLN A 94 -7.26 25.38 41.66
C GLN A 94 -6.53 26.51 42.40
N ILE A 95 -5.70 27.30 41.70
CA ILE A 95 -4.99 28.46 42.27
C ILE A 95 -6.00 29.49 42.80
N SER A 96 -7.14 29.64 42.14
CA SER A 96 -8.26 30.49 42.57
C SER A 96 -9.21 29.81 43.57
N GLN A 97 -8.85 28.64 44.14
CA GLN A 97 -9.68 27.80 45.03
C GLN A 97 -11.06 27.40 44.47
N LYS A 98 -11.27 27.47 43.15
CA LYS A 98 -12.54 27.11 42.48
C LYS A 98 -12.70 25.61 42.23
N VAL A 99 -11.62 24.83 42.38
CA VAL A 99 -11.58 23.38 42.13
C VAL A 99 -10.86 22.72 43.30
N SER A 100 -11.41 21.60 43.80
CA SER A 100 -10.76 20.86 44.90
C SER A 100 -9.52 20.12 44.42
N SER A 101 -8.55 19.92 45.32
CA SER A 101 -7.34 19.14 44.98
C SER A 101 -7.66 17.71 44.55
N GLU A 102 -8.74 17.13 45.10
CA GLU A 102 -9.18 15.77 44.77
C GLU A 102 -9.73 15.68 43.35
N GLN A 103 -10.54 16.66 42.94
CA GLN A 103 -11.05 16.76 41.57
C GLN A 103 -9.94 16.96 40.54
N LEU A 104 -8.93 17.77 40.87
CA LEU A 104 -7.78 17.96 39.99
C LEU A 104 -6.95 16.68 39.84
N ASN A 105 -6.70 15.97 40.95
CA ASN A 105 -5.92 14.72 40.93
C ASN A 105 -6.62 13.64 40.10
N GLU A 106 -7.95 13.53 40.21
CA GLU A 106 -8.73 12.59 39.40
C GLU A 106 -8.72 12.98 37.91
N ALA A 107 -8.89 14.26 37.58
CA ALA A 107 -8.79 14.75 36.21
C ALA A 107 -7.40 14.48 35.62
N LYS A 108 -6.34 14.75 36.38
CA LYS A 108 -4.95 14.44 36.00
C LYS A 108 -4.79 12.95 35.69
N ARG A 109 -5.25 12.06 36.57
CA ARG A 109 -5.16 10.61 36.36
C ARG A 109 -5.84 10.16 35.07
N ARG A 110 -7.04 10.68 34.78
CA ARG A 110 -7.78 10.35 33.55
C ARG A 110 -7.08 10.86 32.30
N THR A 111 -6.59 12.10 32.33
CA THR A 111 -5.82 12.69 31.24
C THR A 111 -4.54 11.89 30.98
N ASP A 112 -3.80 11.53 32.03
CA ASP A 112 -2.57 10.73 31.92
C ASP A 112 -2.90 9.37 31.26
N ASN A 113 -3.93 8.66 31.73
CA ASN A 113 -4.37 7.38 31.14
C ASN A 113 -4.73 7.50 29.65
N LEU A 114 -5.50 8.54 29.28
CA LEU A 114 -5.86 8.78 27.89
C LEU A 114 -4.63 9.08 27.03
N SER A 115 -3.72 9.94 27.50
CA SER A 115 -2.50 10.27 26.77
C SER A 115 -1.59 9.06 26.57
N TYR A 116 -1.50 8.15 27.55
CA TYR A 116 -0.78 6.89 27.38
C TYR A 116 -1.45 5.95 26.38
N ALA A 117 -2.78 5.83 26.41
CA ALA A 117 -3.51 5.03 25.43
C ALA A 117 -3.28 5.56 24.01
N VAL A 118 -3.38 6.88 23.81
CA VAL A 118 -3.12 7.53 22.51
C VAL A 118 -1.67 7.31 22.06
N LYS A 119 -0.70 7.40 22.97
CA LYS A 119 0.71 7.14 22.65
C LYS A 119 0.93 5.68 22.22
N ALA A 120 0.35 4.74 22.95
CA ALA A 120 0.44 3.32 22.61
C ALA A 120 -0.19 3.02 21.24
N GLU A 121 -1.34 3.63 20.95
CA GLU A 121 -2.02 3.49 19.66
C GLU A 121 -1.19 4.04 18.50
N ILE A 122 -0.58 5.22 18.66
CA ILE A 122 0.29 5.81 17.63
C ILE A 122 1.51 4.92 17.37
N GLN A 123 2.13 4.38 18.42
CA GLN A 123 3.27 3.49 18.29
C GLN A 123 2.89 2.20 17.57
N TYR A 124 1.78 1.58 17.98
CA TYR A 124 1.26 0.37 17.36
C TYR A 124 0.94 0.60 15.87
N PHE A 125 0.29 1.72 15.55
CA PHE A 125 0.00 2.09 14.17
C PHE A 125 1.27 2.24 13.33
N ASP A 126 2.31 2.89 13.86
CA ASP A 126 3.57 3.07 13.14
C ASP A 126 4.28 1.73 12.86
N ASP A 127 4.29 0.82 13.84
CA ASP A 127 4.91 -0.49 13.72
C ASP A 127 4.19 -1.37 12.68
N GLU A 128 2.85 -1.43 12.74
CA GLU A 128 2.06 -2.26 11.82
C GLU A 128 2.08 -1.68 10.40
N ARG A 129 2.03 -0.34 10.25
CA ARG A 129 2.12 0.34 8.94
C ARG A 129 3.37 -0.06 8.18
N VAL A 130 4.53 -0.10 8.83
CA VAL A 130 5.80 -0.43 8.16
C VAL A 130 5.74 -1.87 7.63
N LYS A 131 5.27 -2.80 8.45
CA LYS A 131 5.15 -4.21 8.12
C LYS A 131 4.16 -4.43 6.97
N ASP A 132 2.96 -3.87 7.07
CA ASP A 132 1.89 -4.06 6.09
C ASP A 132 2.22 -3.39 4.76
N THR A 133 2.69 -2.14 4.78
CA THR A 133 3.02 -1.42 3.54
C THR A 133 4.14 -2.12 2.78
N THR A 134 5.14 -2.63 3.50
CA THR A 134 6.22 -3.43 2.89
C THR A 134 5.66 -4.70 2.26
N SER A 135 4.77 -5.41 2.96
CA SER A 135 4.13 -6.63 2.46
C SER A 135 3.25 -6.36 1.23
N LEU A 136 2.42 -5.31 1.27
CA LEU A 136 1.53 -4.90 0.18
C LEU A 136 2.31 -4.55 -1.09
N ILE A 137 3.38 -3.76 -0.96
CA ILE A 137 4.24 -3.39 -2.09
C ILE A 137 4.96 -4.64 -2.63
N ALA A 138 5.52 -5.47 -1.76
CA ALA A 138 6.20 -6.70 -2.19
C ALA A 138 5.25 -7.65 -2.92
N ASN A 139 4.02 -7.82 -2.44
CA ASN A 139 3.01 -8.64 -3.09
C ASN A 139 2.59 -8.06 -4.44
N PHE A 140 2.35 -6.74 -4.51
CA PHE A 140 2.06 -6.07 -5.77
C PHE A 140 3.14 -6.30 -6.82
N LEU A 141 4.41 -6.12 -6.45
CA LEU A 141 5.53 -6.35 -7.37
C LEU A 141 5.57 -7.81 -7.86
N LYS A 142 5.33 -8.79 -6.99
CA LYS A 142 5.25 -10.21 -7.38
C LYS A 142 4.14 -10.45 -8.40
N LEU A 143 2.94 -9.90 -8.18
CA LEU A 143 1.81 -10.01 -9.10
C LEU A 143 2.10 -9.36 -10.45
N GLN A 144 2.71 -8.17 -10.45
CA GLN A 144 3.12 -7.49 -11.68
C GLN A 144 4.15 -8.30 -12.45
N ILE A 145 5.19 -8.82 -11.79
CA ILE A 145 6.22 -9.64 -12.44
C ILE A 145 5.59 -10.89 -13.06
N ALA A 146 4.76 -11.63 -12.33
CA ALA A 146 4.13 -12.84 -12.83
C ALA A 146 3.21 -12.56 -14.04
N SER A 147 2.43 -11.48 -13.98
CA SER A 147 1.58 -11.05 -15.09
C SER A 147 2.40 -10.71 -16.35
N HIS A 148 3.47 -9.93 -16.21
CA HIS A 148 4.32 -9.56 -17.36
C HIS A 148 5.09 -10.76 -17.91
N GLN A 149 5.54 -11.69 -17.07
CA GLN A 149 6.16 -12.93 -17.52
C GLN A 149 5.19 -13.77 -18.36
N LYS A 150 3.93 -13.88 -17.94
CA LYS A 150 2.90 -14.57 -18.73
C LYS A 150 2.64 -13.86 -20.06
N ALA A 151 2.63 -12.53 -20.08
CA ALA A 151 2.49 -11.76 -21.32
C ALA A 151 3.68 -11.98 -22.28
N VAL A 152 4.91 -12.00 -21.75
CA VAL A 152 6.12 -12.31 -22.53
C VAL A 152 6.05 -13.72 -23.10
N ALA A 153 5.58 -14.71 -22.33
CA ALA A 153 5.42 -16.07 -22.82
C ALA A 153 4.41 -16.16 -23.99
N SER A 154 3.29 -15.43 -23.90
CA SER A 154 2.31 -15.30 -25.00
C SER A 154 2.94 -14.68 -26.26
N LEU A 155 3.72 -13.61 -26.11
CA LEU A 155 4.43 -12.98 -27.21
C LEU A 155 5.46 -13.91 -27.86
N GLN A 156 6.20 -14.66 -27.05
CA GLN A 156 7.15 -15.67 -27.52
C GLN A 156 6.45 -16.80 -28.28
N GLY A 157 5.28 -17.24 -27.82
CA GLY A 157 4.45 -18.23 -28.51
C GLY A 157 3.94 -17.74 -29.86
N ALA A 158 3.49 -16.48 -29.94
CA ALA A 158 3.10 -15.83 -31.20
C ALA A 158 4.28 -15.79 -32.18
N LEU A 159 5.44 -15.36 -31.70
CA LEU A 159 6.67 -15.28 -32.49
C LEU A 159 7.12 -16.65 -32.99
N GLN A 160 7.12 -17.66 -32.13
CA GLN A 160 7.48 -19.03 -32.51
C GLN A 160 6.53 -19.58 -33.57
N SER A 161 5.22 -19.32 -33.43
CA SER A 161 4.24 -19.71 -34.43
C SER A 161 4.53 -19.06 -35.80
N MET A 162 4.98 -17.81 -35.83
CA MET A 162 5.39 -17.15 -37.07
C MET A 162 6.67 -17.76 -37.67
N VAL A 163 7.65 -18.09 -36.83
CA VAL A 163 8.88 -18.78 -37.26
C VAL A 163 8.54 -20.16 -37.86
N ASP A 164 7.62 -20.90 -37.26
CA ASP A 164 7.18 -22.20 -37.77
C ASP A 164 6.43 -22.08 -39.11
N ILE A 165 5.70 -20.98 -39.32
CA ILE A 165 4.94 -20.71 -40.55
C ILE A 165 5.87 -20.31 -41.72
N TYR A 166 6.90 -19.50 -41.46
CA TYR A 166 7.75 -18.90 -42.50
C TYR A 166 9.14 -19.53 -42.63
N GLY A 167 9.58 -20.35 -41.68
CA GLY A 167 10.93 -20.89 -41.64
C GLY A 167 11.97 -19.90 -41.09
N HIS A 168 13.24 -20.29 -41.13
CA HIS A 168 14.35 -19.61 -40.44
C HIS A 168 14.67 -18.19 -40.96
N ASP A 169 14.17 -17.80 -42.14
CA ASP A 169 14.44 -16.50 -42.79
C ASP A 169 13.85 -15.29 -42.03
N VAL A 170 12.79 -15.49 -41.23
CA VAL A 170 12.19 -14.44 -40.40
C VAL A 170 12.94 -14.24 -39.07
N GLY A 171 13.69 -15.26 -38.62
CA GLY A 171 14.44 -15.21 -37.37
C GLY A 171 15.59 -14.19 -37.37
N ASP A 172 16.29 -14.06 -38.50
CA ASP A 172 17.47 -13.18 -38.62
C ASP A 172 17.10 -11.69 -38.79
N ASP A 173 15.99 -11.37 -39.48
CA ASP A 173 15.52 -9.99 -39.66
C ASP A 173 14.81 -9.44 -38.40
N LEU A 174 14.13 -10.29 -37.63
CA LEU A 174 13.52 -9.90 -36.35
C LEU A 174 14.55 -9.71 -35.22
N ALA A 175 15.65 -10.47 -35.23
CA ALA A 175 16.75 -10.30 -34.28
C ALA A 175 17.34 -8.87 -34.34
N ARG A 176 17.46 -8.30 -35.55
CA ARG A 176 17.95 -6.91 -35.76
C ARG A 176 16.95 -5.81 -35.38
N GLY A 177 15.64 -6.07 -35.45
CA GLY A 177 14.60 -5.08 -35.13
C GLY A 177 14.24 -4.99 -33.64
N SER A 178 14.44 -6.08 -32.89
CA SER A 178 14.01 -6.20 -31.49
C SER A 178 14.75 -5.25 -30.52
N GLU A 179 16.03 -4.96 -30.75
CA GLU A 179 16.84 -4.08 -29.89
C GLU A 179 16.32 -2.64 -29.85
N GLY A 180 15.74 -2.14 -30.95
CA GLY A 180 15.18 -0.78 -31.01
C GLY A 180 13.73 -0.67 -30.51
N ALA A 181 12.91 -1.70 -30.77
CA ALA A 181 11.49 -1.70 -30.40
C ALA A 181 11.27 -1.90 -28.90
N PHE A 182 12.11 -2.71 -28.25
CA PHE A 182 12.04 -2.94 -26.80
C PHE A 182 12.28 -1.64 -26.01
N HIS A 183 13.11 -0.76 -26.54
CA HIS A 183 13.44 0.53 -25.91
C HIS A 183 12.31 1.57 -26.01
N ALA A 184 11.42 1.45 -27.00
CA ALA A 184 10.28 2.36 -27.21
C ALA A 184 9.02 1.92 -26.46
N LEU A 185 8.76 0.61 -26.40
CA LEU A 185 7.65 0.04 -25.62
C LEU A 185 7.87 0.19 -24.11
N SER A 186 9.13 0.10 -23.63
CA SER A 186 9.43 0.33 -22.21
C SER A 186 9.08 1.75 -21.75
N GLN A 187 9.21 2.76 -22.61
CA GLN A 187 8.91 4.15 -22.26
C GLN A 187 7.40 4.43 -22.16
N PHE A 188 6.58 3.78 -22.96
CA PHE A 188 5.13 4.03 -22.98
C PHE A 188 4.40 3.40 -21.78
N ASP A 189 4.76 2.17 -21.42
CA ASP A 189 4.23 1.50 -20.23
C ASP A 189 4.81 2.07 -18.92
N ALA A 190 6.10 2.45 -18.92
CA ALA A 190 6.70 3.13 -17.77
C ALA A 190 5.99 4.45 -17.46
N LYS A 191 5.62 5.25 -18.46
CA LYS A 191 4.93 6.53 -18.24
C LYS A 191 3.55 6.35 -17.59
N ARG A 192 2.78 5.35 -18.05
CA ARG A 192 1.46 5.05 -17.48
C ARG A 192 1.55 4.46 -16.06
N ALA A 193 2.56 3.62 -15.82
CA ALA A 193 2.88 3.12 -14.49
C ALA A 193 3.35 4.27 -13.57
N ILE A 194 4.16 5.21 -14.05
CA ILE A 194 4.61 6.40 -13.32
C ILE A 194 3.43 7.32 -12.96
N ASP A 195 2.46 7.52 -13.84
CA ASP A 195 1.27 8.34 -13.54
C ASP A 195 0.36 7.68 -12.47
N GLN A 196 0.17 6.36 -12.55
CA GLN A 196 -0.58 5.58 -11.55
C GLN A 196 0.17 5.53 -10.21
N VAL A 197 1.49 5.30 -10.26
CA VAL A 197 2.38 5.38 -9.10
C VAL A 197 2.39 6.78 -8.54
N GLY A 198 2.30 7.85 -9.34
CA GLY A 198 2.28 9.23 -8.88
C GLY A 198 1.05 9.56 -8.02
N ILE A 199 -0.14 9.07 -8.40
CA ILE A 199 -1.36 9.22 -7.59
C ILE A 199 -1.25 8.43 -6.28
N LEU A 200 -0.71 7.21 -6.34
CA LEU A 200 -0.46 6.38 -5.15
C LEU A 200 0.66 6.97 -4.29
N TRP A 201 1.66 7.60 -4.91
CA TRP A 201 2.79 8.27 -4.29
C TRP A 201 2.32 9.52 -3.59
N GLU A 202 1.38 10.30 -4.13
CA GLU A 202 0.73 11.40 -3.43
C GLU A 202 -0.08 10.91 -2.21
N LEU A 203 -0.75 9.76 -2.31
CA LEU A 203 -1.43 9.13 -1.17
C LEU A 203 -0.43 8.66 -0.09
N ILE A 204 0.68 8.05 -0.51
CA ILE A 204 1.80 7.68 0.36
C ILE A 204 2.49 8.93 0.92
N PHE A 205 2.63 10.01 0.16
CA PHE A 205 3.27 11.24 0.63
C PHE A 205 2.40 11.97 1.64
N ARG A 206 1.07 11.98 1.42
CA ARG A 206 0.11 12.49 2.40
C ARG A 206 0.08 11.64 3.66
N SER A 207 0.14 10.30 3.53
CA SER A 207 0.27 9.43 4.70
C SER A 207 1.59 9.67 5.41
N VAL A 208 2.72 9.77 4.69
CA VAL A 208 4.05 10.10 5.23
C VAL A 208 4.09 11.48 5.87
N ALA A 209 3.40 12.49 5.33
CA ALA A 209 3.36 13.83 5.90
C ALA A 209 2.59 13.88 7.24
N VAL A 210 1.41 13.24 7.30
CA VAL A 210 0.66 13.07 8.55
C VAL A 210 1.46 12.23 9.53
N CYS A 211 2.12 11.16 9.07
CA CYS A 211 2.96 10.33 9.90
C CYS A 211 4.20 11.07 10.39
N ARG A 212 4.80 11.96 9.60
CA ARG A 212 5.95 12.79 10.02
C ARG A 212 5.53 13.75 11.13
N GLN A 213 4.30 14.29 11.08
CA GLN A 213 3.72 15.03 12.19
C GLN A 213 3.48 14.11 13.41
N MET A 214 3.02 12.88 13.22
CA MET A 214 2.82 11.91 14.31
C MET A 214 4.14 11.45 14.95
N THR A 215 5.21 11.23 14.18
CA THR A 215 6.56 10.92 14.67
C THR A 215 7.16 12.13 15.42
N GLN A 216 6.98 13.35 14.91
CA GLN A 216 7.36 14.56 15.64
C GLN A 216 6.58 14.70 16.96
N MET A 217 5.31 14.33 16.97
CA MET A 217 4.50 14.31 18.18
C MET A 217 4.89 13.17 19.13
N SER A 218 5.24 11.98 18.65
CA SER A 218 5.71 10.88 19.51
C SER A 218 7.04 11.23 20.19
N LEU A 219 7.94 11.91 19.46
CA LEU A 219 9.16 12.51 20.01
C LEU A 219 8.83 13.58 21.06
N PHE A 220 7.85 14.46 20.82
CA PHE A 220 7.38 15.41 21.82
C PHE A 220 6.82 14.71 23.07
N PHE A 221 5.99 13.67 22.92
CA PHE A 221 5.45 12.86 24.04
C PHE A 221 6.52 11.99 24.73
N SER A 222 7.70 11.81 24.12
CA SER A 222 8.85 11.15 24.76
C SER A 222 9.63 12.10 25.69
N GLN A 223 9.47 13.42 25.50
CA GLN A 223 10.12 14.46 26.31
C GLN A 223 9.31 14.86 27.53
N ILE A 224 8.06 14.43 27.64
CA ILE A 224 7.23 14.63 28.84
C ILE A 224 7.80 13.76 29.97
N PRO A 225 8.15 14.35 31.14
CA PRO A 225 8.76 13.63 32.25
C PRO A 225 7.91 12.42 32.63
N ASN A 226 8.53 11.24 32.63
CA ASN A 226 7.86 9.97 32.91
C ASN A 226 7.57 9.85 34.42
N PRO A 227 6.34 10.13 34.91
CA PRO A 227 6.05 10.03 36.34
C PRO A 227 5.80 8.56 36.75
N SER A 228 5.73 7.66 35.75
CA SER A 228 5.18 6.31 35.91
C SER A 228 6.18 5.31 36.47
N ILE A 229 7.51 5.51 36.34
CA ILE A 229 8.46 4.61 37.00
C ILE A 229 8.35 4.76 38.51
N ASP A 230 8.27 5.98 39.02
CA ASP A 230 8.12 6.20 40.47
C ASP A 230 6.71 5.86 40.96
N PHE A 231 5.67 6.09 40.15
CA PHE A 231 4.29 5.70 40.50
C PHE A 231 4.09 4.17 40.48
N LEU A 232 4.56 3.46 39.45
CA LEU A 232 4.49 2.00 39.38
C LEU A 232 5.37 1.34 40.43
N LYS A 233 6.58 1.88 40.70
CA LYS A 233 7.41 1.42 41.81
C LYS A 233 6.70 1.59 43.14
N ARG A 234 6.10 2.76 43.39
CA ARG A 234 5.38 3.04 44.64
C ARG A 234 4.12 2.22 44.79
N GLU A 235 3.40 1.93 43.72
CA GLU A 235 2.22 1.07 43.76
C GLU A 235 2.58 -0.42 43.95
N ILE A 236 3.71 -0.87 43.40
CA ILE A 236 4.28 -2.21 43.68
C ILE A 236 4.76 -2.29 45.14
N GLU A 237 5.38 -1.24 45.66
CA GLU A 237 5.88 -1.17 47.04
C GLU A 237 4.74 -1.19 48.06
N ILE A 238 3.68 -0.41 47.83
CA ILE A 238 2.46 -0.43 48.66
C ILE A 238 1.78 -1.81 48.63
N LYS A 239 1.77 -2.50 47.49
CA LYS A 239 1.23 -3.87 47.39
C LYS A 239 2.10 -4.89 48.15
N ARG A 240 3.42 -4.71 48.19
CA ARG A 240 4.33 -5.55 48.98
C ARG A 240 4.19 -5.32 50.48
N GLU A 241 4.09 -4.06 50.92
CA GLU A 241 3.87 -3.72 52.33
C GLU A 241 2.55 -4.32 52.86
N LYS A 242 1.45 -4.16 52.11
CA LYS A 242 0.15 -4.74 52.47
C LYS A 242 0.17 -6.28 52.52
N SER A 243 0.95 -6.92 51.65
CA SER A 243 1.11 -8.39 51.66
C SER A 243 1.95 -8.88 52.84
N ALA A 244 2.94 -8.09 53.29
CA ALA A 244 3.79 -8.42 54.43
C ALA A 244 3.04 -8.23 55.76
N ASP A 245 2.18 -7.22 55.86
CA ASP A 245 1.35 -6.97 57.04
C ASP A 245 0.24 -8.02 57.19
N ALA A 246 -0.35 -8.48 56.08
CA ALA A 246 -1.32 -9.58 56.10
C ALA A 246 -0.71 -10.91 56.60
N GLN A 247 0.53 -11.22 56.21
CA GLN A 247 1.23 -12.43 56.67
C GLN A 247 1.64 -12.38 58.14
N LYS A 248 1.86 -11.20 58.72
CA LYS A 248 2.13 -11.07 60.17
C LYS A 248 0.88 -11.24 61.05
N LEU A 249 -0.30 -11.01 60.50
CA LEU A 249 -1.58 -11.15 61.22
C LEU A 249 -2.11 -12.59 61.23
N GLU A 250 -1.68 -13.43 60.29
CA GLU A 250 -2.06 -14.87 60.24
C GLU A 250 -1.08 -15.79 61.00
N GLY A 251 0.06 -15.26 61.46
CA GLY A 251 1.11 -16.01 62.15
C GLY A 251 1.14 -15.88 63.68
N ASN A 252 0.09 -15.32 64.29
CA ASN A 252 -0.05 -15.10 65.74
C ASN A 252 -1.40 -15.63 66.21
#